data_AF-A0A2N1GQJ6-F1
#
_entry.id   AF-A0A2N1GQJ6-F1
#
_cell.length_a   1.000
_cell.length_b   1.000
_cell.length_c   1.000
_cell.angle_alpha   90.00
_cell.angle_beta   90.00
_cell.angle_gamma   90.00
#
_symmetry.space_group_name_H-M   'P 1'
#
loop_
_entity.id
_entity.type
_entity.pdbx_description
1 polymer ?
#
loop_
_entity_poly.entity_id
_entity_poly.type
_entity_poly.pdbx_seq_one_letter_code
_entity_poly.pdbx_strand_id
1 'polypeptide(L)'
;MTLRTSEKIFLLIGIVDFVGIFILIGVMLYVAKTKTETILNHLTNSSISSRLIMLWHGGPWGKIYMMGEVFDIMRNPELYIYTGKLCAKDFENFPKKLKKNLIILYKLVFIFFAIMMCLGISSSVDQINNIVKDPIVIMTLVSFTGLLVVNGILLYTAKRRLETILNSLKRSSITSSLLMLWQAGLGGRIYMLGEIFGILKKPARYISQGKVSARDVKNFPPKLKRDLLTLNKYQQIFGFAFVGFGLLALFGLI
;
A
#
# COMPACT_ATOMS: atom_id res chain seq x y z
N MET A 1 -13.25 -41.81 -3.24
CA MET A 1 -12.06 -41.34 -2.48
C MET A 1 -12.53 -40.58 -1.25
N THR A 2 -12.18 -41.05 -0.05
CA THR A 2 -12.45 -40.34 1.22
C THR A 2 -11.32 -39.38 1.52
N LEU A 3 -11.62 -38.10 1.72
CA LEU A 3 -10.64 -37.07 2.10
C LEU A 3 -9.91 -37.47 3.39
N ARG A 4 -8.59 -37.27 3.41
CA ARG A 4 -7.77 -37.44 4.61
C ARG A 4 -8.16 -36.39 5.66
N THR A 5 -7.90 -36.69 6.93
CA THR A 5 -8.24 -35.78 8.04
C THR A 5 -7.60 -34.40 7.89
N SER A 6 -6.36 -34.32 7.38
CA SER A 6 -5.66 -33.06 7.10
C SER A 6 -6.36 -32.21 6.02
N GLU A 7 -6.83 -32.84 4.95
CA GLU A 7 -7.54 -32.17 3.84
C GLU A 7 -8.88 -31.60 4.31
N LYS A 8 -9.60 -32.33 5.17
CA LYS A 8 -10.84 -31.85 5.79
C LYS A 8 -10.61 -30.63 6.67
N ILE A 9 -9.54 -30.62 7.47
CA ILE A 9 -9.17 -29.48 8.32
C ILE A 9 -8.78 -28.27 7.46
N PHE A 10 -7.95 -28.48 6.43
CA PHE A 10 -7.54 -27.42 5.50
C PHE A 10 -8.76 -26.76 4.82
N LEU A 11 -9.68 -27.58 4.30
CA LEU A 11 -10.89 -27.11 3.65
C LEU A 11 -11.82 -26.36 4.63
N LEU A 12 -12.00 -26.86 5.85
CA LEU A 12 -12.79 -26.19 6.88
C LEU A 12 -12.21 -24.81 7.22
N ILE A 13 -10.89 -24.71 7.45
CA ILE A 13 -10.22 -23.44 7.73
C ILE A 13 -10.37 -22.49 6.54
N GLY A 14 -10.17 -22.98 5.31
CA GLY A 14 -10.33 -22.17 4.09
C GLY A 14 -11.74 -21.60 3.92
N ILE A 15 -12.79 -22.39 4.20
CA ILE A 15 -14.18 -21.91 4.15
C ILE A 15 -14.42 -20.83 5.21
N VAL A 16 -14.01 -21.08 6.46
CA VAL A 16 -14.18 -20.14 7.56
C VAL A 16 -13.45 -18.83 7.27
N ASP A 17 -12.23 -18.91 6.75
CA ASP A 17 -11.41 -17.76 6.38
C ASP A 17 -12.06 -16.95 5.25
N PHE A 18 -12.48 -17.63 4.16
CA PHE A 18 -13.14 -17.01 3.02
C PHE A 18 -14.41 -16.27 3.45
N VAL A 19 -15.32 -16.94 4.16
CA VAL A 19 -16.57 -16.32 4.66
C VAL A 19 -16.25 -15.16 5.60
N GLY A 20 -15.27 -15.32 6.49
CA GLY A 20 -14.85 -14.28 7.42
C GLY A 20 -14.34 -13.02 6.72
N ILE A 21 -13.56 -13.15 5.64
CA ILE A 21 -13.09 -12.01 4.84
C ILE A 21 -14.27 -11.22 4.25
N PHE A 22 -15.27 -11.89 3.68
CA PHE A 22 -16.46 -11.20 3.14
C PHE A 22 -17.26 -10.49 4.22
N ILE A 23 -17.42 -11.12 5.39
CA ILE A 23 -18.07 -10.49 6.56
C ILE A 23 -17.28 -9.24 6.97
N LEU A 24 -15.96 -9.33 7.08
CA LEU A 24 -15.10 -8.21 7.47
C LEU A 24 -15.12 -7.07 6.44
N ILE A 25 -15.18 -7.38 5.14
CA ILE A 25 -15.39 -6.38 4.09
C ILE A 25 -16.75 -5.68 4.27
N GLY A 26 -17.80 -6.44 4.55
CA GLY A 26 -19.13 -5.89 4.87
C GLY A 26 -19.09 -4.96 6.08
N VAL A 27 -18.42 -5.36 7.16
CA VAL A 27 -18.23 -4.53 8.36
C VAL A 27 -17.42 -3.27 8.04
N MET A 28 -16.35 -3.37 7.25
CA MET A 28 -15.57 -2.20 6.81
C MET A 28 -16.42 -1.20 6.03
N LEU A 29 -17.23 -1.68 5.08
CA LEU A 29 -18.13 -0.83 4.30
C LEU A 29 -19.22 -0.20 5.18
N TYR A 30 -19.74 -0.95 6.15
CA TYR A 30 -20.71 -0.43 7.12
C TYR A 30 -20.11 0.67 8.01
N VAL A 31 -18.89 0.47 8.53
CA VAL A 31 -18.16 1.48 9.30
C VAL A 31 -17.85 2.71 8.43
N ALA A 32 -17.40 2.51 7.19
CA ALA A 32 -17.14 3.59 6.24
C ALA A 32 -18.42 4.35 5.85
N LYS A 33 -19.60 3.73 5.93
CA LYS A 33 -20.88 4.41 5.72
C LYS A 33 -21.32 5.20 6.95
N THR A 34 -21.12 4.67 8.16
CA THR A 34 -21.75 5.19 9.39
C THR A 34 -20.83 6.04 10.27
N LYS A 35 -19.50 5.88 10.18
CA LYS A 35 -18.53 6.52 11.08
C LYS A 35 -17.55 7.45 10.38
N THR A 36 -17.56 7.52 9.05
CA THR A 36 -16.64 8.38 8.29
C THR A 36 -16.76 9.85 8.65
N GLU A 37 -17.98 10.39 8.77
CA GLU A 37 -18.18 11.78 9.19
C GLU A 37 -17.61 12.02 10.59
N THR A 38 -17.84 11.09 11.52
CA THR A 38 -17.23 11.17 12.86
C THR A 38 -15.71 11.13 12.80
N ILE A 39 -15.11 10.28 11.95
CA ILE A 39 -13.66 10.21 11.75
C ILE A 39 -13.14 11.54 11.20
N LEU A 40 -13.78 12.09 10.16
CA LEU A 40 -13.37 13.34 9.51
C LEU A 40 -13.51 14.55 10.43
N ASN A 41 -14.58 14.62 11.24
CA ASN A 41 -14.81 15.70 12.20
C ASN A 41 -13.73 15.77 13.29
N HIS A 42 -13.09 14.66 13.61
CA HIS A 42 -11.96 14.64 14.55
C HIS A 42 -10.61 14.82 13.86
N LEU A 43 -10.57 14.98 12.53
CA LEU A 43 -9.35 15.14 11.74
C LEU A 43 -9.37 16.44 10.92
N THR A 44 -10.16 17.44 11.30
CA THR A 44 -10.43 18.65 10.50
C THR A 44 -9.18 19.48 10.21
N ASN A 45 -8.20 19.51 11.12
CA ASN A 45 -6.95 20.25 10.93
C ASN A 45 -5.85 19.41 10.24
N SER A 46 -6.19 18.18 9.83
CA SER A 46 -5.25 17.23 9.24
C SER A 46 -5.38 17.21 7.73
N SER A 47 -4.27 17.40 7.00
CA SER A 47 -4.28 17.38 5.53
C SER A 47 -4.65 16.02 4.91
N ILE A 48 -4.62 14.94 5.72
CA ILE A 48 -5.11 13.61 5.34
C ILE A 48 -6.64 13.58 5.09
N SER A 49 -7.41 14.50 5.68
CA SER A 49 -8.87 14.51 5.59
C SER A 49 -9.38 14.70 4.17
N SER A 50 -8.74 15.55 3.37
CA SER A 50 -9.10 15.71 1.96
C SER A 50 -8.91 14.42 1.16
N ARG A 51 -7.89 13.61 1.48
CA ARG A 51 -7.67 12.31 0.85
C ARG A 51 -8.74 11.31 1.27
N LEU A 52 -9.08 11.28 2.56
CA LEU A 52 -10.13 10.41 3.08
C LEU A 52 -11.51 10.76 2.47
N ILE A 53 -11.84 12.05 2.33
CA ILE A 53 -13.08 12.51 1.66
C ILE A 53 -13.12 12.05 0.20
N MET A 54 -12.01 12.23 -0.54
CA MET A 54 -11.92 11.80 -1.94
C MET A 54 -12.16 10.28 -2.07
N LEU A 55 -11.55 9.48 -1.20
CA LEU A 55 -11.71 8.02 -1.20
C LEU A 55 -13.13 7.61 -0.78
N TRP A 56 -13.70 8.26 0.22
CA TRP A 56 -15.06 7.98 0.71
C TRP A 56 -16.13 8.13 -0.39
N HIS A 57 -15.98 9.13 -1.26
CA HIS A 57 -16.86 9.35 -2.41
C HIS A 57 -16.54 8.46 -3.62
N GLY A 58 -15.45 7.70 -3.59
CA GLY A 58 -15.00 6.81 -4.67
C GLY A 58 -15.76 5.48 -4.78
N GLY A 59 -17.01 5.40 -4.31
CA GLY A 59 -17.81 4.18 -4.32
C GLY A 59 -17.34 3.10 -3.32
N PRO A 60 -17.79 1.85 -3.45
CA PRO A 60 -17.45 0.76 -2.52
C PRO A 60 -15.94 0.51 -2.40
N TRP A 61 -15.23 0.46 -3.52
CA TRP A 61 -13.78 0.31 -3.54
C TRP A 61 -13.07 1.51 -2.91
N GLY A 62 -13.52 2.73 -3.19
CA GLY A 62 -13.01 3.94 -2.54
C GLY A 62 -13.15 3.89 -1.02
N LYS A 63 -14.29 3.41 -0.50
CA LYS A 63 -14.52 3.22 0.94
C LYS A 63 -13.59 2.18 1.57
N ILE A 64 -13.28 1.08 0.86
CA ILE A 64 -12.31 0.09 1.32
C ILE A 64 -10.91 0.72 1.40
N TYR A 65 -10.48 1.44 0.36
CA TYR A 65 -9.19 2.16 0.37
C TYR A 65 -9.13 3.23 1.46
N MET A 66 -10.23 3.96 1.69
CA MET A 66 -10.34 4.91 2.79
C MET A 66 -10.12 4.23 4.14
N MET A 67 -10.78 3.08 4.38
CA MET A 67 -10.61 2.31 5.62
C MET A 67 -9.19 1.80 5.80
N GLY A 68 -8.51 1.41 4.71
CA GLY A 68 -7.08 1.08 4.73
C GLY A 68 -6.23 2.24 5.26
N GLU A 69 -6.42 3.45 4.73
CA GLU A 69 -5.71 4.64 5.23
C GLU A 69 -6.05 4.96 6.68
N VAL A 70 -7.33 4.79 7.08
CA VAL A 70 -7.74 4.95 8.49
C VAL A 70 -7.03 3.93 9.38
N PHE A 71 -6.92 2.67 8.97
CA PHE A 71 -6.21 1.65 9.74
C PHE A 71 -4.72 1.98 9.90
N ASP A 72 -4.07 2.47 8.85
CA ASP A 72 -2.66 2.87 8.93
C ASP A 72 -2.45 4.03 9.92
N ILE A 73 -3.35 5.03 9.90
CA ILE A 73 -3.34 6.14 10.87
C ILE A 73 -3.52 5.59 12.30
N MET A 74 -4.48 4.68 12.51
CA MET A 74 -4.77 4.14 13.84
C MET A 74 -3.63 3.26 14.37
N ARG A 75 -2.93 2.55 13.48
CA ARG A 75 -1.81 1.65 13.82
C ARG A 75 -0.54 2.42 14.12
N ASN A 76 -0.19 3.40 13.29
CA ASN A 76 1.06 4.14 13.40
C ASN A 76 0.84 5.65 13.22
N PRO A 77 0.17 6.31 14.19
CA PRO A 77 -0.16 7.73 14.08
C PRO A 77 1.07 8.63 14.07
N GLU A 78 2.16 8.22 14.74
CA GLU A 78 3.41 8.98 14.83
C GLU A 78 3.99 9.28 13.45
N LEU A 79 3.93 8.33 12.52
CA LEU A 79 4.38 8.51 11.14
C LEU A 79 3.60 9.64 10.43
N TYR A 80 2.30 9.72 10.67
CA TYR A 80 1.43 10.72 10.03
C TYR A 80 1.55 12.09 10.71
N ILE A 81 1.78 12.12 12.03
CA ILE A 81 2.07 13.35 12.78
C ILE A 81 3.43 13.91 12.33
N TYR A 82 4.45 13.05 12.28
CA TYR A 82 5.81 13.43 11.88
C TYR A 82 5.87 13.97 10.45
N THR A 83 5.07 13.42 9.53
CA THR A 83 5.00 13.89 8.13
C THR A 83 4.10 15.10 7.91
N GLY A 84 3.50 15.66 8.96
CA GLY A 84 2.58 16.81 8.88
C GLY A 84 1.22 16.50 8.23
N LYS A 85 0.89 15.21 8.09
CA LYS A 85 -0.37 14.75 7.48
C LYS A 85 -1.51 14.66 8.50
N LEU A 86 -1.16 14.43 9.77
CA LEU A 86 -2.07 14.29 10.89
C LEU A 86 -1.74 15.33 11.97
N CYS A 87 -2.73 16.08 12.42
CA CYS A 87 -2.60 16.99 13.55
C CYS A 87 -2.57 16.15 14.85
N ALA A 88 -1.55 16.36 15.69
CA ALA A 88 -1.42 15.62 16.96
C ALA A 88 -2.61 15.88 17.90
N LYS A 89 -3.05 17.14 18.03
CA LYS A 89 -4.20 17.53 18.87
C LYS A 89 -5.51 16.90 18.42
N ASP A 90 -5.73 16.83 17.11
CA ASP A 90 -6.90 16.18 16.51
C ASP A 90 -6.93 14.69 16.90
N PHE A 91 -5.77 14.03 16.80
CA PHE A 91 -5.65 12.61 17.10
C PHE A 91 -5.70 12.29 18.61
N GLU A 92 -5.19 13.17 19.48
CA GLU A 92 -5.31 13.04 20.94
C GLU A 92 -6.77 13.09 21.40
N ASN A 93 -7.57 13.96 20.78
CA ASN A 93 -9.00 14.10 21.06
C ASN A 93 -9.88 13.05 20.33
N PHE A 94 -9.26 12.13 19.59
CA PHE A 94 -10.00 11.13 18.82
C PHE A 94 -10.78 10.17 19.74
N PRO A 95 -12.04 9.80 19.43
CA PRO A 95 -12.87 9.01 20.33
C PRO A 95 -12.24 7.65 20.65
N LYS A 96 -11.87 7.43 21.92
CA LYS A 96 -11.15 6.23 22.38
C LYS A 96 -11.84 4.92 21.99
N LYS A 97 -13.18 4.87 22.12
CA LYS A 97 -13.99 3.70 21.75
C LYS A 97 -13.93 3.41 20.25
N LEU A 98 -14.02 4.46 19.41
CA LEU A 98 -13.93 4.32 17.95
C LEU A 98 -12.54 3.86 17.52
N LYS A 99 -11.47 4.48 18.07
CA LYS A 99 -10.08 4.08 17.83
C LYS A 99 -9.85 2.61 18.17
N LYS A 100 -10.29 2.17 19.35
CA LYS A 100 -10.15 0.76 19.78
C LYS A 100 -10.87 -0.19 18.81
N ASN A 101 -12.10 0.13 18.41
CA ASN A 101 -12.85 -0.69 17.46
C ASN A 101 -12.19 -0.77 16.09
N LEU A 102 -11.63 0.34 15.59
CA LEU A 102 -10.90 0.37 14.32
C LEU A 102 -9.61 -0.48 14.37
N ILE A 103 -8.89 -0.43 15.49
CA ILE A 103 -7.68 -1.26 15.69
C ILE A 103 -8.04 -2.75 15.77
N ILE A 104 -9.14 -3.10 16.45
CA ILE A 104 -9.63 -4.49 16.50
C ILE A 104 -10.00 -4.97 15.09
N LEU A 105 -10.75 -4.15 14.34
CA LEU A 105 -11.14 -4.49 12.98
C LEU A 105 -9.93 -4.68 12.06
N TYR A 106 -8.94 -3.79 12.15
CA TYR A 106 -7.66 -3.93 11.45
C TYR A 106 -6.96 -5.26 11.80
N LYS A 107 -6.85 -5.59 13.09
CA LYS A 107 -6.21 -6.84 13.53
C LYS A 107 -6.94 -8.07 12.98
N LEU A 108 -8.26 -8.07 12.98
CA LEU A 108 -9.05 -9.15 12.39
C LEU A 108 -8.80 -9.27 10.89
N VAL A 109 -8.91 -8.17 10.14
CA VAL A 109 -8.62 -8.17 8.69
C VAL A 109 -7.20 -8.70 8.42
N PHE A 110 -6.21 -8.28 9.22
CA PHE A 110 -4.84 -8.74 9.08
C PHE A 110 -4.67 -10.23 9.42
N ILE A 111 -5.35 -10.74 10.45
CA ILE A 111 -5.31 -12.17 10.82
C ILE A 111 -5.89 -13.03 9.70
N PHE A 112 -7.09 -12.71 9.22
CA PHE A 112 -7.73 -13.43 8.12
C PHE A 112 -6.88 -13.36 6.84
N PHE A 113 -6.34 -12.19 6.52
CA PHE A 113 -5.42 -12.07 5.39
C PHE A 113 -4.15 -12.91 5.57
N ALA A 114 -3.58 -12.97 6.77
CA ALA A 114 -2.41 -13.79 7.07
C ALA A 114 -2.72 -15.29 6.98
N ILE A 115 -3.89 -15.73 7.46
CA ILE A 115 -4.37 -17.11 7.32
C ILE A 115 -4.49 -17.47 5.83
N MET A 116 -5.12 -16.61 5.03
CA MET A 116 -5.24 -16.80 3.58
C MET A 116 -3.86 -16.95 2.90
N MET A 117 -2.89 -16.11 3.26
CA MET A 117 -1.51 -16.20 2.76
C MET A 117 -0.81 -17.49 3.20
N CYS A 118 -0.96 -17.89 4.46
CA CYS A 118 -0.39 -19.15 4.96
C CYS A 118 -1.01 -20.37 4.27
N LEU A 119 -2.33 -20.42 4.11
CA LEU A 119 -3.02 -21.50 3.40
C LEU A 119 -2.58 -21.58 1.94
N GLY A 120 -2.47 -20.44 1.24
CA GLY A 120 -1.98 -20.38 -0.14
C GLY A 120 -0.53 -20.85 -0.29
N ILE A 121 0.34 -20.48 0.66
CA ILE A 121 1.72 -20.98 0.70
C ILE A 121 1.70 -22.50 0.94
N SER A 122 0.98 -22.99 1.95
CA SER A 122 0.88 -24.42 2.26
C SER A 122 0.33 -25.24 1.09
N SER A 123 -0.69 -24.76 0.38
CA SER A 123 -1.21 -25.45 -0.81
C SER A 123 -0.18 -25.46 -1.95
N SER A 124 0.62 -24.39 -2.09
CA SER A 124 1.68 -24.35 -3.09
C SER A 124 2.85 -25.28 -2.74
N VAL A 125 3.15 -25.53 -1.46
CA VAL A 125 4.30 -26.35 -1.01
C VAL A 125 4.19 -27.79 -1.49
N ASP A 126 3.01 -28.42 -1.41
CA ASP A 126 2.79 -29.78 -1.93
C ASP A 126 2.91 -29.84 -3.46
N GLN A 127 2.69 -28.70 -4.10
CA GLN A 127 2.76 -28.54 -5.53
C GLN A 127 4.21 -28.19 -5.96
N ILE A 128 5.12 -27.74 -5.08
CA ILE A 128 6.52 -27.31 -5.39
C ILE A 128 7.27 -28.35 -6.25
N ASN A 129 7.16 -29.65 -5.95
CA ASN A 129 7.85 -30.69 -6.73
C ASN A 129 7.32 -30.86 -8.17
N ASN A 130 6.08 -30.45 -8.45
CA ASN A 130 5.49 -30.41 -9.80
C ASN A 130 5.51 -28.99 -10.41
N ILE A 131 5.55 -27.95 -9.58
CA ILE A 131 5.56 -26.51 -9.89
C ILE A 131 6.84 -26.07 -10.59
N VAL A 132 8.00 -26.67 -10.29
CA VAL A 132 9.26 -26.34 -10.99
C VAL A 132 9.18 -26.66 -12.49
N LYS A 133 8.16 -27.43 -12.94
CA LYS A 133 7.90 -27.73 -14.35
C LYS A 133 6.81 -26.88 -14.98
N ASP A 134 6.07 -26.11 -14.19
CA ASP A 134 4.97 -25.27 -14.68
C ASP A 134 5.51 -23.91 -15.14
N PRO A 135 5.42 -23.58 -16.45
CA PRO A 135 5.91 -22.31 -16.97
C PRO A 135 5.26 -21.09 -16.30
N ILE A 136 4.01 -21.18 -15.83
CA ILE A 136 3.30 -20.06 -15.19
C ILE A 136 3.92 -19.75 -13.81
N VAL A 137 4.29 -20.78 -13.06
CA VAL A 137 4.89 -20.58 -11.74
C VAL A 137 6.35 -20.13 -11.85
N ILE A 138 7.10 -20.64 -12.84
CA ILE A 138 8.42 -20.11 -13.18
C ILE A 138 8.30 -18.61 -13.52
N MET A 139 7.34 -18.22 -14.35
CA MET A 139 7.12 -16.82 -14.71
C MET A 139 6.70 -15.96 -13.51
N THR A 140 5.94 -16.51 -12.56
CA THR A 140 5.58 -15.83 -11.29
C THR A 140 6.81 -15.60 -10.42
N LEU A 141 7.67 -16.61 -10.25
CA LEU A 141 8.92 -16.52 -9.49
C LEU A 141 9.91 -15.54 -10.12
N VAL A 142 10.07 -15.58 -11.45
CA VAL A 142 10.90 -14.64 -12.20
C VAL A 142 10.36 -13.21 -12.04
N SER A 143 9.04 -13.04 -12.11
CA SER A 143 8.40 -11.73 -11.95
C SER A 143 8.57 -11.18 -10.53
N PHE A 144 8.41 -12.03 -9.51
CA PHE A 144 8.64 -11.68 -8.12
C PHE A 144 10.10 -11.30 -7.85
N THR A 145 11.03 -12.10 -8.36
CA THR A 145 12.47 -11.85 -8.23
C THR A 145 12.87 -10.55 -8.92
N GLY A 146 12.38 -10.33 -10.15
CA GLY A 146 12.57 -9.08 -10.88
C GLY A 146 12.01 -7.87 -10.12
N LEU A 147 10.85 -8.02 -9.48
CA LEU A 147 10.26 -6.98 -8.64
C LEU A 147 11.15 -6.65 -7.44
N LEU A 148 11.69 -7.66 -6.74
CA LEU A 148 12.62 -7.46 -5.62
C LEU A 148 13.91 -6.75 -6.06
N VAL A 149 14.50 -7.19 -7.17
CA VAL A 149 15.74 -6.59 -7.72
C VAL A 149 15.51 -5.13 -8.10
N VAL A 150 14.43 -4.82 -8.83
CA VAL A 150 14.13 -3.45 -9.26
C VAL A 150 13.86 -2.55 -8.05
N ASN A 151 13.11 -3.01 -7.04
CA ASN A 151 12.90 -2.23 -5.81
C ASN A 151 14.21 -2.00 -5.05
N GLY A 152 15.10 -3.00 -4.99
CA GLY A 152 16.43 -2.87 -4.41
C GLY A 152 17.29 -1.83 -5.12
N ILE A 153 17.35 -1.89 -6.46
CA ILE A 153 18.06 -0.90 -7.29
C ILE A 153 17.46 0.49 -7.06
N LEU A 154 16.13 0.61 -7.03
CA LEU A 154 15.45 1.88 -6.83
C LEU A 154 15.79 2.52 -5.48
N LEU A 155 15.74 1.74 -4.39
CA LEU A 155 16.14 2.18 -3.06
C LEU A 155 17.62 2.58 -3.02
N TYR A 156 18.49 1.83 -3.69
CA TYR A 156 19.91 2.14 -3.79
C TYR A 156 20.16 3.44 -4.56
N THR A 157 19.53 3.63 -5.73
CA THR A 157 19.63 4.86 -6.53
C THR A 157 19.11 6.06 -5.74
N ALA A 158 17.96 5.92 -5.07
CA ALA A 158 17.40 6.98 -4.24
C ALA A 158 18.31 7.32 -3.07
N LYS A 159 18.93 6.33 -2.42
CA LYS A 159 19.90 6.55 -1.33
C LYS A 159 21.11 7.32 -1.82
N ARG A 160 21.69 6.91 -2.96
CA ARG A 160 22.90 7.52 -3.51
C ARG A 160 22.66 8.94 -4.04
N ARG A 161 21.43 9.25 -4.47
CA ARG A 161 21.08 10.54 -5.10
C ARG A 161 20.08 11.36 -4.29
N LEU A 162 19.90 11.04 -3.00
CA LEU A 162 18.89 11.64 -2.14
C LEU A 162 19.02 13.16 -2.09
N GLU A 163 20.24 13.66 -1.82
CA GLU A 163 20.51 15.10 -1.75
C GLU A 163 20.18 15.79 -3.06
N THR A 164 20.51 15.19 -4.20
CA THR A 164 20.17 15.73 -5.53
C THR A 164 18.66 15.81 -5.73
N ILE A 165 17.91 14.78 -5.29
CA ILE A 165 16.44 14.75 -5.37
C ILE A 165 15.86 15.86 -4.50
N LEU A 166 16.29 15.98 -3.24
CA LEU A 166 15.78 16.99 -2.32
C LEU A 166 16.13 18.42 -2.78
N ASN A 167 17.37 18.65 -3.23
CA ASN A 167 17.81 19.95 -3.75
C ASN A 167 17.07 20.36 -5.03
N SER A 168 16.69 19.40 -5.87
CA SER A 168 15.91 19.67 -7.08
C SER A 168 14.47 20.12 -6.77
N LEU A 169 13.96 19.80 -5.57
CA LEU A 169 12.64 20.17 -5.06
C LEU A 169 12.72 21.24 -3.96
N LYS A 170 13.85 21.92 -3.77
CA LYS A 170 14.08 22.80 -2.61
C LYS A 170 13.06 23.92 -2.40
N ARG A 171 12.35 24.37 -3.45
CA ARG A 171 11.31 25.42 -3.35
C ARG A 171 9.91 24.83 -3.13
N SER A 172 9.80 23.51 -3.12
CA SER A 172 8.56 22.77 -2.93
C SER A 172 8.37 22.43 -1.45
N SER A 173 7.17 22.69 -0.92
CA SER A 173 6.83 22.38 0.48
C SER A 173 6.92 20.89 0.82
N ILE A 174 6.84 20.02 -0.19
CA ILE A 174 6.93 18.56 -0.01
C ILE A 174 8.35 18.07 0.38
N THR A 175 9.40 18.87 0.19
CA THR A 175 10.79 18.41 0.38
C THR A 175 11.10 18.01 1.81
N SER A 176 10.57 18.74 2.79
CA SER A 176 10.67 18.35 4.21
C SER A 176 9.97 17.00 4.47
N SER A 177 8.76 16.82 3.94
CA SER A 177 8.01 15.56 4.04
C SER A 177 8.75 14.38 3.39
N LEU A 178 9.38 14.59 2.23
CA LEU A 178 10.19 13.58 1.56
C LEU A 178 11.43 13.18 2.38
N LEU A 179 12.14 14.14 2.96
CA LEU A 179 13.26 13.87 3.86
C LEU A 179 12.81 13.11 5.11
N MET A 180 11.68 13.52 5.70
CA MET A 180 11.08 12.86 6.85
C MET A 180 10.71 11.40 6.55
N LEU A 181 10.06 11.15 5.41
CA LEU A 181 9.72 9.80 4.94
C LEU A 181 10.98 8.94 4.74
N TRP A 182 12.07 9.52 4.25
CA TRP A 182 13.33 8.80 4.08
C TRP A 182 13.92 8.28 5.40
N GLN A 183 13.75 9.06 6.49
CA GLN A 183 14.23 8.72 7.82
C GLN A 183 13.33 7.71 8.56
N ALA A 184 12.06 7.57 8.16
CA ALA A 184 11.08 6.68 8.78
C ALA A 184 11.26 5.17 8.47
N GLY A 185 12.48 4.74 8.12
CA GLY A 185 12.80 3.35 7.81
C GLY A 185 12.36 2.90 6.41
N LEU A 186 12.32 1.58 6.17
CA LEU A 186 12.10 1.00 4.84
C LEU A 186 10.73 1.40 4.25
N GLY A 187 9.67 1.33 5.04
CA GLY A 187 8.31 1.69 4.61
C GLY A 187 8.20 3.16 4.20
N GLY A 188 8.80 4.06 4.99
CA GLY A 188 8.87 5.48 4.66
C GLY A 188 9.63 5.75 3.34
N ARG A 189 10.74 5.05 3.10
CA ARG A 189 11.51 5.16 1.84
C ARG A 189 10.72 4.71 0.61
N ILE A 190 9.99 3.61 0.72
CA ILE A 190 9.11 3.13 -0.35
C ILE A 190 8.00 4.16 -0.62
N TYR A 191 7.42 4.72 0.44
CA TYR A 191 6.39 5.75 0.31
C TYR A 191 6.95 7.04 -0.32
N MET A 192 8.14 7.49 0.08
CA MET A 192 8.85 8.62 -0.52
C MET A 192 9.04 8.45 -2.03
N LEU A 193 9.50 7.26 -2.46
CA LEU A 193 9.65 6.91 -3.86
C LEU A 193 8.32 6.98 -4.61
N GLY A 194 7.23 6.50 -4.00
CA GLY A 194 5.87 6.66 -4.53
C GLY A 194 5.49 8.11 -4.79
N GLU A 195 5.76 9.02 -3.85
CA GLU A 195 5.50 10.45 -4.01
C GLU A 195 6.36 11.06 -5.13
N ILE A 196 7.66 10.75 -5.18
CA ILE A 196 8.56 11.22 -6.25
C ILE A 196 8.03 10.78 -7.62
N PHE A 197 7.62 9.53 -7.75
CA PHE A 197 7.03 9.03 -8.99
C PHE A 197 5.73 9.72 -9.36
N GLY A 198 4.87 9.98 -8.38
CA GLY A 198 3.64 10.75 -8.57
C GLY A 198 3.93 12.14 -9.13
N ILE A 199 4.89 12.85 -8.54
CA ILE A 199 5.34 14.18 -8.98
C ILE A 199 5.88 14.12 -10.41
N LEU A 200 6.75 13.15 -10.71
CA LEU A 200 7.40 13.06 -12.02
C LEU A 200 6.45 12.62 -13.15
N LYS A 201 5.48 11.74 -12.87
CA LYS A 201 4.51 11.25 -13.87
C LYS A 201 3.34 12.20 -14.07
N LYS A 202 2.80 12.79 -13.00
CA LYS A 202 1.61 13.64 -13.03
C LYS A 202 1.80 14.90 -12.17
N PRO A 203 2.71 15.80 -12.58
CA PRO A 203 3.06 16.98 -11.77
C PRO A 203 1.89 17.94 -11.55
N ALA A 204 0.96 18.03 -12.50
CA ALA A 204 -0.21 18.92 -12.41
C ALA A 204 -1.02 18.73 -11.13
N ARG A 205 -1.18 17.47 -10.65
CA ARG A 205 -1.89 17.16 -9.40
C ARG A 205 -1.19 17.72 -8.17
N TYR A 206 0.14 17.73 -8.18
CA TYR A 206 0.95 18.18 -7.05
C TYR A 206 1.12 19.70 -7.05
N ILE A 207 1.17 20.29 -8.24
CA ILE A 207 1.19 21.75 -8.45
C ILE A 207 -0.16 22.35 -8.05
N SER A 208 -1.29 21.75 -8.46
CA SER A 208 -2.63 22.24 -8.10
C SER A 208 -2.92 22.15 -6.60
N GLN A 209 -2.26 21.22 -5.89
CA GLN A 209 -2.33 21.11 -4.43
C GLN A 209 -1.39 22.06 -3.69
N GLY A 210 -0.58 22.88 -4.39
CA GLY A 210 0.43 23.74 -3.77
C GLY A 210 1.59 22.99 -3.10
N LYS A 211 1.72 21.67 -3.35
CA LYS A 211 2.76 20.83 -2.73
C LYS A 211 4.10 20.94 -3.44
N VAL A 212 4.07 21.21 -4.74
CA VAL A 212 5.26 21.21 -5.60
C VAL A 212 5.30 22.44 -6.50
N SER A 213 6.47 23.07 -6.57
CA SER A 213 6.74 24.18 -7.47
C SER A 213 6.87 23.69 -8.92
N ALA A 214 6.13 24.30 -9.85
CA ALA A 214 6.23 23.99 -11.27
C ALA A 214 7.65 24.19 -11.83
N ARG A 215 8.38 25.17 -11.28
CA ARG A 215 9.76 25.48 -11.66
C ARG A 215 10.74 24.37 -11.23
N ASP A 216 10.52 23.77 -10.06
CA ASP A 216 11.34 22.67 -9.55
C ASP A 216 11.15 21.40 -10.41
N VAL A 217 9.90 21.08 -10.77
CA VAL A 217 9.59 19.95 -11.67
C VAL A 217 10.23 20.14 -13.05
N LYS A 218 10.17 21.36 -13.61
CA LYS A 218 10.75 21.68 -14.91
C LYS A 218 12.28 21.54 -14.91
N ASN A 219 12.92 21.96 -13.83
CA ASN A 219 14.38 21.95 -13.67
C ASN A 219 14.92 20.64 -13.06
N PHE A 220 14.06 19.64 -12.85
CA PHE A 220 14.47 18.37 -12.27
C PHE A 220 15.53 17.69 -13.16
N PRO A 221 16.64 17.15 -12.59
CA PRO A 221 17.75 16.63 -13.38
C PRO A 221 17.29 15.59 -14.41
N PRO A 222 17.54 15.81 -15.71
CA PRO A 222 16.89 15.03 -16.77
C PRO A 222 17.35 13.57 -16.78
N LYS A 223 18.63 13.31 -16.52
CA LYS A 223 19.18 11.95 -16.43
C LYS A 223 18.55 11.19 -15.26
N LEU A 224 18.49 11.82 -14.08
CA LEU A 224 17.89 11.22 -12.89
C LEU A 224 16.38 10.95 -13.07
N LYS A 225 15.65 11.90 -13.67
CA LYS A 225 14.24 11.73 -14.02
C LYS A 225 14.05 10.52 -14.92
N ARG A 226 14.87 10.38 -15.96
CA ARG A 226 14.80 9.26 -16.90
C ARG A 226 15.08 7.93 -16.19
N ASP A 227 16.13 7.86 -15.39
CA ASP A 227 16.49 6.66 -14.62
C ASP A 227 15.35 6.23 -13.67
N LEU A 228 14.81 7.16 -12.89
CA LEU A 228 13.71 6.90 -11.96
C LEU A 228 12.43 6.44 -12.67
N LEU A 229 12.05 7.10 -13.77
CA LEU A 229 10.87 6.72 -14.54
C LEU A 229 11.04 5.37 -15.24
N THR A 230 12.26 5.05 -15.66
CA THR A 230 12.61 3.76 -16.27
C THR A 230 12.50 2.64 -15.25
N LEU A 231 13.09 2.81 -14.06
CA LEU A 231 12.96 1.84 -12.95
C LEU A 231 11.51 1.67 -12.50
N ASN A 232 10.74 2.75 -12.42
CA ASN A 232 9.31 2.69 -12.12
C ASN A 232 8.53 1.91 -13.19
N LYS A 233 8.86 2.09 -14.47
CA LYS A 233 8.24 1.31 -15.56
C LYS A 233 8.52 -0.18 -15.39
N TYR A 234 9.77 -0.57 -15.10
CA TYR A 234 10.10 -1.97 -14.82
C TYR A 234 9.41 -2.49 -13.56
N GLN A 235 9.33 -1.70 -12.49
CA GLN A 235 8.60 -2.05 -11.28
C GLN A 235 7.12 -2.32 -11.58
N GLN A 236 6.49 -1.51 -12.44
CA GLN A 236 5.12 -1.74 -12.88
C GLN A 236 4.98 -2.99 -13.76
N ILE A 237 5.89 -3.21 -14.71
CA ILE A 237 5.87 -4.41 -15.56
C ILE A 237 5.97 -5.68 -14.71
N PHE A 238 6.99 -5.76 -13.84
CA PHE A 238 7.16 -6.91 -12.95
C PHE A 238 6.00 -7.03 -11.95
N GLY A 239 5.47 -5.92 -11.45
CA GLY A 239 4.31 -5.92 -10.56
C GLY A 239 3.05 -6.46 -11.22
N PHE A 240 2.71 -5.99 -12.43
CA PHE A 240 1.56 -6.49 -13.18
C PHE A 240 1.75 -7.94 -13.64
N ALA A 241 2.97 -8.32 -14.06
CA ALA A 241 3.27 -9.71 -14.41
C ALA A 241 3.14 -10.63 -13.20
N PHE A 242 3.67 -10.23 -12.03
CA PHE A 242 3.55 -11.00 -10.80
C PHE A 242 2.09 -11.19 -10.38
N VAL A 243 1.29 -10.11 -10.40
CA VAL A 243 -0.15 -10.20 -10.08
C VAL A 243 -0.88 -11.05 -11.13
N GLY A 244 -0.61 -10.84 -12.42
CA GLY A 244 -1.27 -11.56 -13.51
C GLY A 244 -0.98 -13.07 -13.49
N PHE A 245 0.30 -13.46 -13.48
CA PHE A 245 0.68 -14.87 -13.39
C PHE A 245 0.34 -15.50 -12.04
N GLY A 246 0.43 -14.73 -10.94
CA GLY A 246 -0.02 -15.18 -9.63
C GLY A 246 -1.52 -15.48 -9.59
N LEU A 247 -2.35 -14.65 -10.22
CA LEU A 247 -3.79 -14.91 -10.35
C LEU A 247 -4.06 -16.13 -11.24
N LEU A 248 -3.35 -16.28 -12.36
CA LEU A 248 -3.49 -17.46 -13.24
C LEU A 248 -3.12 -18.76 -12.51
N ALA A 249 -2.02 -18.75 -11.75
CA ALA A 249 -1.61 -19.88 -10.92
C ALA A 249 -2.63 -20.19 -9.81
N LEU A 250 -3.23 -19.16 -9.20
CA LEU A 250 -4.26 -19.34 -8.16
C LEU A 250 -5.58 -19.90 -8.70
N PHE A 251 -5.98 -19.52 -9.91
CA PHE A 251 -7.25 -19.98 -10.50
C PHE A 251 -7.12 -21.28 -11.30
N GLY A 252 -5.92 -21.84 -11.45
CA GLY A 252 -5.70 -23.02 -12.28
C GLY A 252 -6.18 -22.83 -13.72
N LEU A 253 -6.21 -21.58 -14.20
CA LEU A 253 -6.59 -21.24 -15.57
C LEU A 253 -5.37 -21.48 -16.47
N ILE A 254 -5.13 -22.78 -16.72
CA ILE A 254 -4.49 -23.49 -17.85
C ILE A 254 -4.16 -24.91 -17.37
#